data_AF-A0A0M3JC90-F1
#
_entry.id   AF-A0A0M3JC90-F1
#
_cell.length_a   1.000
_cell.length_b   1.000
_cell.length_c   1.000
_cell.angle_alpha   90.00
_cell.angle_beta   90.00
_cell.angle_gamma   90.00
#
_symmetry.space_group_name_H-M   'P 1'
#
loop_
_entity.id
_entity.type
_entity.pdbx_description
1 polymer ?
#
loop_
_entity_poly.entity_id
_entity_poly.type
_entity_poly.pdbx_seq_one_letter_code
_entity_poly.pdbx_strand_id
1 'polypeptide(L)'
;MELTCEKGTEKERRSNCIRVVAYVAVVLAKDGKLQLLEALVKFCQELHDVTVVAARTQICFLIGMLFNADSIMNERAFEARDSLPIDQSVIPSDLKNSLYQILLQRRLDSSAAVRVEVLKGVSMIQHDCLTETKGG
;
A
#
# COMPACT_ATOMS: atom_id res chain seq x y z
N MET A 1 38.27 8.45 -9.22
CA MET A 1 36.81 8.48 -9.02
C MET A 1 36.38 7.04 -8.80
N GLU A 2 36.34 6.61 -7.55
CA GLU A 2 35.96 5.24 -7.20
C GLU A 2 34.43 5.15 -7.25
N LEU A 3 33.91 4.38 -8.19
CA LEU A 3 32.50 3.95 -8.21
C LEU A 3 32.35 2.88 -7.12
N THR A 4 32.24 3.29 -5.87
CA THR A 4 31.83 2.39 -4.80
C THR A 4 30.36 2.06 -5.00
N CYS A 5 30.10 0.91 -5.61
CA CYS A 5 28.80 0.26 -5.58
C CYS A 5 28.55 -0.14 -4.12
N GLU A 6 27.94 0.76 -3.35
CA GLU A 6 27.55 0.45 -1.97
C GLU A 6 26.64 -0.77 -1.99
N LYS A 7 27.05 -1.83 -1.29
CA LYS A 7 26.21 -3.00 -1.07
C LYS A 7 24.93 -2.52 -0.40
N GLY A 8 23.81 -2.57 -1.12
CA GLY A 8 22.50 -2.18 -0.59
C GLY A 8 22.28 -2.75 0.80
N THR A 9 21.96 -1.86 1.73
CA THR A 9 21.84 -2.20 3.16
C THR A 9 20.73 -3.22 3.37
N GLU A 10 20.80 -4.04 4.42
CA GLU A 10 19.77 -5.05 4.70
C GLU A 10 18.35 -4.43 4.78
N LYS A 11 18.25 -3.20 5.32
CA LYS A 11 17.01 -2.41 5.37
C LYS A 11 16.45 -2.13 3.97
N GLU A 12 17.30 -1.77 3.03
CA GLU A 12 16.92 -1.50 1.64
C GLU A 12 16.45 -2.77 0.94
N ARG A 13 17.14 -3.90 1.14
CA ARG A 13 16.72 -5.20 0.60
C ARG A 13 15.33 -5.60 1.10
N ARG A 14 15.08 -5.48 2.41
CA ARG A 14 13.75 -5.75 3.00
C ARG A 14 12.68 -4.84 2.40
N SER A 15 12.99 -3.55 2.24
CA SER A 15 12.06 -2.58 1.65
C SER A 15 11.72 -2.94 0.20
N ASN A 16 12.72 -3.36 -0.58
CA ASN A 16 12.52 -3.80 -1.95
C ASN A 16 11.68 -5.08 -2.05
N CYS A 17 11.89 -6.05 -1.16
CA CYS A 17 11.04 -7.24 -1.10
C CYS A 17 9.56 -6.88 -0.87
N ILE A 18 9.27 -5.99 0.08
CA ILE A 18 7.89 -5.56 0.37
C ILE A 18 7.26 -4.86 -0.85
N ARG A 19 8.00 -3.97 -1.52
CA ARG A 19 7.55 -3.30 -2.74
C ARG A 19 7.21 -4.30 -3.84
N VAL A 20 8.09 -5.26 -4.10
CA VAL A 20 7.89 -6.29 -5.13
C VAL A 20 6.69 -7.16 -4.79
N VAL A 21 6.56 -7.61 -3.53
CA VAL A 21 5.43 -8.44 -3.09
C VAL A 21 4.10 -7.70 -3.23
N ALA A 22 4.03 -6.44 -2.81
CA ALA A 22 2.84 -5.62 -2.95
C ALA A 22 2.47 -5.41 -4.43
N TYR A 23 3.45 -5.08 -5.27
CA TYR A 23 3.23 -4.91 -6.71
C TYR A 23 2.72 -6.20 -7.37
N VAL A 24 3.35 -7.34 -7.10
CA VAL A 24 2.93 -8.64 -7.65
C VAL A 24 1.52 -9.01 -7.20
N ALA A 25 1.18 -8.77 -5.93
CA ALA A 25 -0.17 -9.04 -5.42
C ALA A 25 -1.24 -8.23 -6.16
N VAL A 26 -1.00 -6.93 -6.39
CA VAL A 26 -1.95 -6.07 -7.12
C VAL A 26 -2.00 -6.43 -8.60
N VAL A 27 -0.87 -6.74 -9.25
CA VAL A 27 -0.87 -7.19 -10.65
C VAL A 27 -1.67 -8.48 -10.83
N LEU A 28 -1.50 -9.45 -9.92
CA LEU A 28 -2.29 -10.68 -9.95
C LEU A 28 -3.78 -10.41 -9.70
N ALA A 29 -4.11 -9.51 -8.78
CA ALA A 29 -5.48 -9.09 -8.51
C ALA A 29 -6.15 -8.48 -9.75
N LYS A 30 -5.41 -7.68 -10.54
CA LYS A 30 -5.88 -7.13 -11.82
C LYS A 30 -6.31 -8.22 -12.81
N ASP A 31 -5.62 -9.36 -12.79
CA ASP A 31 -5.94 -10.54 -13.60
C ASP A 31 -6.99 -11.46 -12.93
N GLY A 32 -7.68 -11.00 -11.89
CA GLY A 32 -8.69 -11.75 -11.15
C GLY A 32 -8.14 -12.78 -10.15
N LYS A 33 -6.82 -12.81 -9.91
CA LYS A 33 -6.16 -13.75 -9.00
C LYS A 33 -5.89 -13.07 -7.64
N LEU A 34 -6.90 -13.08 -6.78
CA LEU A 34 -6.89 -12.33 -5.51
C LEU A 34 -6.16 -13.04 -4.35
N GLN A 35 -5.79 -14.31 -4.48
CA GLN A 35 -5.36 -15.14 -3.33
C GLN A 35 -4.15 -14.57 -2.59
N LEU A 36 -3.16 -14.02 -3.32
CA LEU A 36 -1.99 -13.41 -2.69
C LEU A 36 -2.36 -12.11 -1.99
N LEU A 37 -3.21 -11.27 -2.59
CA LEU A 37 -3.67 -10.02 -1.98
C LEU A 37 -4.45 -10.31 -0.69
N GLU A 38 -5.39 -11.25 -0.73
CA GLU A 38 -6.16 -11.69 0.44
C GLU A 38 -5.27 -12.22 1.56
N ALA A 39 -4.27 -13.04 1.22
CA ALA A 39 -3.29 -13.54 2.18
C ALA A 39 -2.48 -12.42 2.84
N LEU A 40 -2.08 -11.40 2.07
CA LEU A 40 -1.37 -10.24 2.60
C LEU A 40 -2.26 -9.36 3.50
N VAL A 41 -3.53 -9.17 3.13
CA VAL A 41 -4.49 -8.44 3.96
C VAL A 41 -4.70 -9.16 5.29
N LYS A 42 -4.91 -10.48 5.25
CA LYS A 42 -5.03 -11.30 6.46
C LYS A 42 -3.78 -11.23 7.32
N PHE A 43 -2.59 -11.32 6.72
CA PHE A 43 -1.32 -11.16 7.42
C PHE A 43 -1.21 -9.79 8.11
N CYS A 44 -1.67 -8.71 7.46
CA CYS A 44 -1.71 -7.39 8.07
C CYS A 44 -2.69 -7.34 9.25
N GLN A 45 -3.88 -7.94 9.13
CA GLN A 45 -4.87 -8.03 10.21
C GLN A 45 -4.34 -8.81 11.43
N GLU A 46 -3.54 -9.85 11.22
CA GLU A 46 -3.01 -10.66 12.33
C GLU A 46 -1.86 -9.97 13.06
N LEU A 47 -1.05 -9.15 12.37
CA LEU A 47 0.22 -8.67 12.91
C LEU A 47 0.31 -7.16 13.17
N HIS A 48 -0.73 -6.37 12.86
CA HIS A 48 -0.66 -4.92 13.05
C HIS A 48 -0.61 -4.47 14.52
N ASP A 49 -0.96 -5.32 15.49
CA ASP A 49 -1.02 -5.00 16.93
C ASP A 49 0.04 -5.71 17.78
N VAL A 50 1.06 -6.30 17.15
CA VAL A 50 2.14 -6.92 17.91
C VAL A 50 2.98 -5.87 18.65
N THR A 51 3.54 -6.25 19.79
CA THR A 51 4.36 -5.35 20.63
C THR A 51 5.60 -4.83 19.90
N VAL A 52 6.16 -5.64 19.00
CA VAL A 52 7.38 -5.35 18.24
C VAL A 52 7.17 -4.18 17.27
N VAL A 53 7.80 -3.04 17.57
CA VAL A 53 7.70 -1.80 16.78
C VAL A 53 8.12 -2.01 15.32
N ALA A 54 9.20 -2.76 15.09
CA ALA A 54 9.69 -3.03 13.74
C ALA A 54 8.63 -3.75 12.89
N ALA A 55 7.94 -4.75 13.45
CA ALA A 55 6.89 -5.47 12.76
C ALA A 55 5.72 -4.54 12.41
N ARG A 56 5.20 -3.77 13.38
CA ARG A 56 4.13 -2.79 13.12
C ARG A 56 4.51 -1.76 12.05
N THR A 57 5.76 -1.32 12.05
CA THR A 57 6.30 -0.40 11.04
C THR A 57 6.28 -1.04 9.65
N GLN A 58 6.75 -2.29 9.53
CA GLN A 58 6.74 -3.01 8.26
C GLN A 58 5.32 -3.35 7.78
N ILE A 59 4.37 -3.64 8.68
CA ILE A 59 2.96 -3.81 8.33
C ILE A 59 2.39 -2.51 7.75
N CYS A 60 2.56 -1.37 8.43
CA CYS A 60 2.06 -0.09 7.91
C CYS A 60 2.73 0.28 6.57
N PHE A 61 4.02 -0.01 6.42
CA PHE A 61 4.74 0.19 5.16
C PHE A 61 4.19 -0.71 4.04
N LEU A 62 3.95 -2.00 4.30
CA LEU A 62 3.34 -2.92 3.33
C LEU A 62 1.97 -2.42 2.88
N ILE A 63 1.12 -1.97 3.82
CA ILE A 63 -0.19 -1.40 3.50
C ILE A 63 -0.05 -0.19 2.56
N GLY A 64 0.87 0.74 2.87
CA GLY A 64 1.16 1.87 2.00
C GLY A 64 1.64 1.45 0.60
N MET A 65 2.45 0.38 0.50
CA MET A 65 2.91 -0.14 -0.80
C MET A 65 1.81 -0.82 -1.60
N LEU A 66 0.81 -1.44 -0.94
CA LEU A 66 -0.37 -1.98 -1.62
C LEU A 66 -1.20 -0.86 -2.24
N PHE A 67 -1.49 0.21 -1.50
CA PHE A 67 -2.21 1.38 -2.05
C PHE A 67 -1.42 2.09 -3.15
N ASN A 68 -0.11 2.23 -2.98
CA ASN A 68 0.74 2.81 -4.03
C ASN A 68 0.74 1.95 -5.31
N ALA A 69 0.79 0.62 -5.19
CA ALA A 69 0.71 -0.27 -6.34
C ALA A 69 -0.65 -0.20 -7.03
N ASP A 70 -1.74 -0.10 -6.27
CA ASP A 70 -3.11 0.10 -6.77
C ASP A 70 -3.21 1.40 -7.58
N SER A 71 -2.73 2.51 -7.03
CA SER A 71 -2.70 3.81 -7.71
C SER A 71 -1.91 3.76 -9.03
N ILE A 72 -0.71 3.18 -9.04
CA ILE A 72 0.10 3.02 -10.27
C ILE A 72 -0.63 2.18 -11.31
N MET A 73 -1.37 1.14 -10.91
CA MET A 73 -2.14 0.32 -11.84
C MET A 73 -3.32 1.10 -12.44
N ASN A 74 -3.94 1.99 -11.67
CA ASN A 74 -5.03 2.85 -12.12
C ASN A 74 -4.52 3.93 -13.08
N GLU A 75 -3.40 4.58 -12.77
CA GLU A 75 -2.76 5.58 -13.65
C GLU A 75 -2.35 4.97 -15.01
N ARG A 76 -1.72 3.79 -15.01
CA ARG A 76 -1.34 3.10 -16.25
C ARG A 76 -2.55 2.63 -17.08
N ALA A 77 -3.68 2.35 -16.43
CA ALA A 77 -4.90 2.01 -17.14
C ALA A 77 -5.53 3.24 -17.83
N PHE A 78 -5.39 4.42 -17.21
CA PHE A 78 -5.86 5.70 -17.75
C PHE A 78 -5.09 6.11 -19.00
N GLU A 79 -3.76 5.97 -19.01
CA GLU A 79 -2.93 6.27 -20.19
C GLU A 79 -3.22 5.37 -21.41
N ALA A 80 -3.76 4.16 -21.18
CA ALA A 80 -4.01 3.17 -22.21
C ALA A 80 -5.43 3.20 -22.79
N ARG A 81 -6.36 3.99 -22.23
CA ARG A 81 -7.76 4.06 -22.69
C ARG A 81 -8.22 5.51 -22.81
N ASP A 82 -8.43 5.96 -24.04
CA ASP A 82 -8.91 7.32 -24.40
C ASP A 82 -10.34 7.65 -23.91
N SER A 83 -11.04 6.79 -23.17
CA SER A 83 -12.34 7.11 -22.58
C SER A 83 -12.85 6.03 -21.62
N LEU A 84 -13.42 6.45 -20.48
CA LEU A 84 -14.21 5.72 -19.46
C LEU A 84 -13.46 4.94 -18.36
N PRO A 85 -14.12 4.78 -17.20
CA PRO A 85 -14.43 5.78 -16.18
C PRO A 85 -13.25 5.96 -15.21
N ILE A 86 -13.21 7.14 -14.59
CA ILE A 86 -12.31 7.48 -13.50
C ILE A 86 -12.66 6.55 -12.34
N ASP A 87 -11.65 5.83 -11.81
CA ASP A 87 -11.72 5.08 -10.54
C ASP A 87 -12.18 3.60 -10.61
N GLN A 88 -11.33 2.73 -11.18
CA GLN A 88 -11.44 1.28 -11.00
C GLN A 88 -10.24 0.75 -10.21
N SER A 89 -10.21 1.07 -8.91
CA SER A 89 -9.34 0.41 -7.92
C SER A 89 -9.23 -1.09 -8.19
N VAL A 90 -8.01 -1.60 -8.38
CA VAL A 90 -7.73 -3.03 -8.56
C VAL A 90 -7.97 -3.76 -7.24
N ILE A 91 -7.66 -3.12 -6.12
CA ILE A 91 -7.96 -3.65 -4.80
C ILE A 91 -9.48 -3.52 -4.55
N PRO A 92 -10.19 -4.64 -4.26
CA PRO A 92 -11.59 -4.60 -3.87
C PRO A 92 -11.87 -3.69 -2.66
N SER A 93 -13.01 -3.01 -2.65
CA SER A 93 -13.34 -1.99 -1.65
C SER A 93 -13.33 -2.50 -0.20
N ASP A 94 -13.76 -3.73 0.01
CA ASP A 94 -13.77 -4.44 1.30
C ASP A 94 -12.35 -4.71 1.83
N LEU A 95 -11.43 -5.11 0.96
CA LEU A 95 -10.02 -5.26 1.29
C LEU A 95 -9.37 -3.89 1.53
N LYS A 96 -9.65 -2.89 0.69
CA LYS A 96 -9.16 -1.51 0.83
C LYS A 96 -9.61 -0.91 2.17
N ASN A 97 -10.87 -1.10 2.54
CA ASN A 97 -11.42 -0.68 3.83
C ASN A 97 -10.74 -1.39 5.00
N SER A 98 -10.52 -2.70 4.90
CA SER A 98 -9.83 -3.48 5.95
C SER A 98 -8.41 -2.93 6.21
N LEU A 99 -7.67 -2.68 5.13
CA LEU A 99 -6.32 -2.10 5.19
C LEU A 99 -6.34 -0.68 5.78
N TYR A 100 -7.30 0.15 5.36
CA TYR A 100 -7.43 1.52 5.86
C TYR A 100 -7.79 1.57 7.35
N GLN A 101 -8.65 0.67 7.83
CA GLN A 101 -8.97 0.58 9.26
C GLN A 101 -7.73 0.27 10.11
N ILE A 102 -6.82 -0.58 9.61
CA ILE A 102 -5.54 -0.84 10.29
C ILE A 102 -4.74 0.46 10.43
N LEU A 103 -4.61 1.25 9.36
CA LEU A 103 -3.92 2.54 9.42
C LEU A 103 -4.57 3.50 10.43
N LEU A 104 -5.91 3.56 10.47
CA LEU A 104 -6.63 4.38 11.44
C LEU A 104 -6.38 3.95 12.88
N GLN A 105 -6.38 2.63 13.15
CA GLN A 105 -6.05 2.09 14.47
C GLN A 105 -4.60 2.38 14.89
N ARG A 106 -3.70 2.60 13.92
CA ARG A 106 -2.28 2.91 14.15
C ARG A 106 -1.95 4.40 14.06
N ARG A 107 -2.91 5.28 13.77
CA ARG A 107 -2.65 6.73 13.61
C ARG A 107 -2.03 7.40 14.84
N LEU A 108 -2.35 6.91 16.04
CA LEU A 108 -1.81 7.38 17.32
C LEU A 108 -0.85 6.35 17.95
N ASP A 109 -0.16 5.56 17.14
CA ASP A 109 0.82 4.58 17.62
C ASP A 109 1.86 5.24 18.53
N SER A 110 2.33 4.54 19.58
CA SER A 110 3.35 5.05 20.49
C SER A 110 4.69 5.32 19.79
N SER A 111 5.02 4.55 18.75
CA SER A 111 6.23 4.72 17.97
C SER A 111 6.06 5.77 16.86
N ALA A 112 6.96 6.75 16.83
CA ALA A 112 7.03 7.72 15.74
C ALA A 112 7.27 7.06 14.38
N ALA A 113 8.06 5.99 14.32
CA ALA A 113 8.36 5.28 13.08
C ALA A 113 7.10 4.65 12.47
N VAL A 114 6.20 4.10 13.31
CA VAL A 114 4.92 3.56 12.85
C VAL A 114 4.02 4.69 12.35
N ARG A 115 3.90 5.78 13.12
CA ARG A 115 3.10 6.95 12.72
C ARG A 115 3.53 7.54 11.37
N VAL A 116 4.83 7.59 11.10
CA VAL A 116 5.37 8.05 9.80
C VAL A 116 4.88 7.16 8.64
N GLU A 117 4.94 5.83 8.79
CA GLU A 117 4.45 4.93 7.74
C GLU A 117 2.94 4.99 7.59
N VAL A 118 2.19 5.19 8.69
CA VAL A 118 0.74 5.44 8.62
C VAL A 118 0.42 6.68 7.80
N LEU A 119 1.10 7.80 8.06
CA LEU A 119 0.88 9.04 7.30
C LEU A 119 1.16 8.86 5.81
N LYS A 120 2.25 8.18 5.45
CA LYS A 120 2.57 7.85 4.05
C LYS A 120 1.51 6.96 3.42
N GLY A 121 1.02 5.95 4.15
CA GLY A 121 -0.03 5.06 3.65
C GLY A 121 -1.34 5.81 3.41
N VAL A 122 -1.76 6.67 4.34
CA VAL A 122 -2.97 7.48 4.21
C VAL A 122 -2.87 8.48 3.05
N SER A 123 -1.70 9.11 2.84
CA SER A 123 -1.54 10.05 1.72
C SER A 123 -1.73 9.41 0.34
N MET A 124 -1.51 8.09 0.21
CA MET A 124 -1.74 7.37 -1.05
C MET A 124 -3.22 7.21 -1.39
N ILE A 125 -4.12 7.36 -0.43
CA ILE A 125 -5.58 7.21 -0.62
C ILE A 125 -6.26 8.58 -0.78
N GLN A 126 -5.61 9.66 -0.32
CA GLN A 126 -6.21 11.00 -0.31
C GLN A 126 -6.46 11.58 -1.71
N HIS A 127 -5.86 11.01 -2.77
CA HIS A 127 -6.15 11.40 -4.15
C HIS A 127 -7.51 10.89 -4.64
N ASP A 128 -8.10 9.87 -4.01
CA ASP A 128 -9.40 9.31 -4.41
C ASP A 128 -10.58 10.15 -3.85
N CYS A 129 -10.41 10.82 -2.70
CA CYS A 129 -11.52 11.56 -2.03
C CYS A 129 -11.74 12.99 -2.53
N LEU A 130 -10.84 13.58 -3.32
CA LEU A 130 -10.95 14.98 -3.76
C LEU A 130 -11.82 15.16 -5.01
N THR A 131 -12.31 14.07 -5.62
CA THR A 131 -13.15 14.11 -6.83
C THR A 131 -14.66 14.07 -6.54
N GLU A 132 -15.10 13.79 -5.30
CA GLU A 132 -16.53 13.70 -4.95
C GLU A 132 -17.20 15.03 -4.54
N THR A 133 -16.51 16.18 -4.62
CA THR A 133 -17.13 17.49 -4.34
C THR A 133 -17.31 18.34 -5.59
N LYS A 134 -18.06 17.82 -6.58
CA LYS A 134 -18.78 18.66 -7.55
C LYS A 134 -20.16 18.07 -7.84
N GLY A 135 -21.18 18.66 -7.21
CA GLY A 135 -22.58 18.36 -7.50
C GLY A 135 -23.53 18.90 -6.44
N GLY A 136 -23.52 20.22 -6.24
CA GLY A 136 -24.66 20.95 -5.67
C GLY A 136 -25.62 21.34 -6.78
#